data_AF-A0A0S3S8K7-F1
#
_entry.id   AF-A0A0S3S8K7-F1
#
_cell.length_a   1.000
_cell.length_b   1.000
_cell.length_c   1.000
_cell.angle_alpha   90.00
_cell.angle_beta   90.00
_cell.angle_gamma   90.00
#
_symmetry.space_group_name_H-M   'P 1'
#
loop_
_entity.id
_entity.type
_entity.pdbx_description
1 polymer ?
#
loop_
_entity_poly.entity_id
_entity_poly.type
_entity_poly.pdbx_seq_one_letter_code
_entity_poly.pdbx_strand_id
1 'polypeptide(L)'
;MASSGDDCPTTKLSVRHSFSTKYICTLNERLTKEHRSLIATTPFAWFLDVNVNVKVGRNILSELLGKWDDCSSGFIVGNKVLNINENDIYLGLGLSTDGANINLKEELGNSECVKYIGKGTKELNSIYKILMRKQKKKIPCSHFCSLYLLVGISEILFPKRSGKVFPVMFNVVDNLSALGSYCWGSLVYRFLLHSLCKASKGLKKGKGISNVYVNGCVYMLQVWFFELFVPPKGHIDKFPRILHWMNISVGDKFVKRCMETGLVVDDVYGGPSTKDKEEYRPTPKRKDAKPRGKKKQKRARRETFMRALEEQEFLIEELKRRVATLEAQLAEEKARRQNKDDVGQSVPRTEPSVNTGFVSPTDIDGNKQPLKTYVRVGSRRRYKGRALRTPYTGTVTLRIKNE
;
A
#
# COMPACT_ATOMS: atom_id res chain seq x y z
N MET A 1 2.73 40.43 -32.08
CA MET A 1 2.34 39.00 -32.05
C MET A 1 3.13 38.33 -30.96
N ALA A 2 2.52 38.12 -29.79
CA ALA A 2 3.12 37.35 -28.70
C ALA A 2 2.18 36.17 -28.43
N SER A 3 2.65 34.97 -28.76
CA SER A 3 1.95 33.71 -28.49
C SER A 3 1.98 33.46 -26.99
N SER A 4 0.84 33.59 -26.33
CA SER A 4 0.64 33.14 -24.96
C SER A 4 0.76 31.62 -24.92
N GLY A 5 1.81 31.12 -24.27
CA GLY A 5 1.90 29.71 -23.91
C GLY A 5 0.83 29.40 -22.87
N ASP A 6 -0.23 28.72 -23.29
CA ASP A 6 -1.16 28.05 -22.40
C ASP A 6 -0.44 26.88 -21.73
N ASP A 7 0.13 27.14 -20.55
CA ASP A 7 0.44 26.09 -19.58
C ASP A 7 -0.90 25.57 -19.02
N CYS A 8 -1.55 24.71 -19.80
CA CYS A 8 -2.69 23.94 -19.33
C CYS A 8 -2.18 22.96 -18.26
N PRO A 9 -2.64 23.03 -17.00
CA PRO A 9 -2.22 22.07 -15.99
C PRO A 9 -2.73 20.69 -16.41
N THR A 10 -1.81 19.84 -16.90
CA THR A 10 -2.10 18.44 -17.25
C THR A 10 -2.76 17.77 -16.04
N THR A 11 -4.06 17.54 -16.15
CA THR A 11 -4.87 17.03 -15.05
C THR A 11 -4.48 15.57 -14.83
N LYS A 12 -3.71 15.30 -13.77
CA LYS A 12 -3.21 13.95 -13.47
C LYS A 12 -4.39 12.97 -13.36
N LEU A 13 -4.33 11.87 -14.10
CA LEU A 13 -5.32 10.79 -14.05
C LEU A 13 -5.45 10.25 -12.62
N SER A 14 -6.68 10.23 -12.11
CA SER A 14 -7.08 9.70 -10.81
C SER A 14 -7.96 8.48 -11.02
N VAL A 15 -7.48 7.32 -10.58
CA VAL A 15 -8.23 6.06 -10.64
C VAL A 15 -8.88 5.80 -9.28
N ARG A 16 -10.21 5.71 -9.26
CA ARG A 16 -11.03 5.39 -8.08
C ARG A 16 -11.44 3.92 -8.11
N HIS A 17 -11.57 3.32 -6.93
CA HIS A 17 -11.98 1.92 -6.75
C HIS A 17 -12.76 1.74 -5.44
N SER A 18 -13.35 0.56 -5.25
CA SER A 18 -14.01 0.15 -3.98
C SER A 18 -13.26 -0.94 -3.22
N PHE A 19 -12.15 -1.46 -3.77
CA PHE A 19 -11.35 -2.47 -3.08
C PHE A 19 -10.97 -2.01 -1.67
N SER A 20 -11.17 -2.90 -0.71
CA SER A 20 -10.89 -2.72 0.71
C SER A 20 -10.66 -4.08 1.35
N THR A 21 -9.89 -4.11 2.44
CA THR A 21 -9.78 -5.28 3.33
C THR A 21 -10.32 -5.01 4.72
N LYS A 22 -10.90 -3.82 4.95
CA LYS A 22 -11.31 -3.34 6.28
C LYS A 22 -12.35 -4.24 6.92
N TYR A 23 -13.39 -4.65 6.19
CA TYR A 23 -14.45 -5.46 6.79
C TYR A 23 -13.92 -6.82 7.19
N ILE A 24 -13.14 -7.47 6.32
CA ILE A 24 -12.54 -8.77 6.64
C ILE A 24 -11.56 -8.66 7.81
N CYS A 25 -10.66 -7.67 7.83
CA CYS A 25 -9.74 -7.48 8.95
C CYS A 25 -10.48 -7.39 10.29
N THR A 26 -11.53 -6.57 10.37
CA THR A 26 -12.30 -6.39 11.60
C THR A 26 -13.15 -7.62 11.93
N LEU A 27 -13.70 -8.33 10.94
CA LEU A 27 -14.45 -9.56 11.19
C LEU A 27 -13.55 -10.68 11.72
N ASN A 28 -12.30 -10.75 11.27
CA ASN A 28 -11.33 -11.77 11.71
C ASN A 28 -11.09 -11.74 13.23
N GLU A 29 -11.17 -10.57 13.87
CA GLU A 29 -11.04 -10.41 15.32
C GLU A 29 -12.20 -11.06 16.11
N ARG A 30 -13.32 -11.38 15.45
CA ARG A 30 -14.55 -11.89 16.09
C ARG A 30 -14.85 -13.35 15.75
N LEU A 31 -14.03 -13.98 14.92
CA LEU A 31 -14.24 -15.38 14.53
C LEU A 31 -13.96 -16.33 15.70
N THR A 32 -14.90 -17.24 15.96
CA THR A 32 -14.70 -18.36 16.89
C THR A 32 -13.81 -19.43 16.24
N LYS A 33 -13.34 -20.40 17.04
CA LYS A 33 -12.60 -21.56 16.52
C LYS A 33 -13.41 -22.34 15.49
N GLU A 34 -14.71 -22.53 15.75
CA GLU A 34 -15.64 -23.19 14.82
C GLU A 34 -15.76 -22.42 13.49
N HIS A 35 -15.93 -21.09 13.55
CA HIS A 35 -15.99 -20.28 12.32
C HIS A 35 -14.71 -20.43 11.50
N ARG A 36 -13.55 -20.32 12.15
CA ARG A 36 -12.23 -20.45 11.49
C ARG A 36 -12.07 -21.83 10.85
N SER A 37 -12.43 -22.89 11.56
CA SER A 37 -12.36 -24.26 11.04
C SER A 37 -13.22 -24.44 9.81
N LEU A 38 -14.44 -23.91 9.79
CA LEU A 38 -15.34 -24.04 8.64
C LEU A 38 -14.91 -23.17 7.45
N ILE A 39 -14.39 -21.96 7.69
CA ILE A 39 -13.87 -21.10 6.62
C ILE A 39 -12.60 -21.72 5.99
N ALA A 40 -11.76 -22.36 6.81
CA ALA A 40 -10.50 -22.98 6.37
C ALA A 40 -10.69 -24.15 5.39
N THR A 41 -11.88 -24.77 5.34
CA THR A 41 -12.18 -25.82 4.35
C THR A 41 -12.60 -25.28 2.99
N THR A 42 -12.75 -23.96 2.85
CA THR A 42 -13.16 -23.30 1.61
C THR A 42 -11.96 -22.77 0.83
N PRO A 43 -12.09 -22.50 -0.48
CA PRO A 43 -11.03 -21.86 -1.28
C PRO A 43 -10.62 -20.46 -0.78
N PHE A 44 -11.39 -19.88 0.14
CA PHE A 44 -11.17 -18.55 0.69
C PHE A 44 -10.54 -18.59 2.09
N ALA A 45 -9.93 -19.71 2.49
CA ALA A 45 -9.24 -19.86 3.77
C ALA A 45 -8.25 -18.70 4.04
N TRP A 46 -7.59 -18.21 2.99
CA TRP A 46 -6.63 -17.10 3.06
C TRP A 46 -7.25 -15.77 3.52
N PHE A 47 -8.58 -15.58 3.49
CA PHE A 47 -9.22 -14.42 4.11
C PHE A 47 -8.96 -14.35 5.62
N LEU A 48 -8.71 -15.49 6.28
CA LEU A 48 -8.36 -15.55 7.70
C LEU A 48 -7.01 -14.90 8.01
N ASP A 49 -6.13 -14.83 7.02
CA ASP A 49 -4.78 -14.24 7.12
C ASP A 49 -4.75 -12.76 6.73
N VAL A 50 -5.88 -12.21 6.28
CA VAL A 50 -6.02 -10.78 5.97
C VAL A 50 -6.23 -10.02 7.28
N ASN A 51 -5.13 -9.53 7.86
CA ASN A 51 -5.10 -8.82 9.14
C ASN A 51 -4.66 -7.36 9.03
N VAL A 52 -4.39 -6.86 7.82
CA VAL A 52 -3.95 -5.48 7.58
C VAL A 52 -4.89 -4.76 6.63
N ASN A 53 -5.17 -3.50 6.93
CA ASN A 53 -5.89 -2.63 6.00
C ASN A 53 -4.97 -2.20 4.85
N VAL A 54 -5.15 -2.82 3.69
CA VAL A 54 -4.28 -2.66 2.53
C VAL A 54 -4.65 -1.39 1.77
N LYS A 55 -3.64 -0.61 1.40
CA LYS A 55 -3.81 0.57 0.53
C LYS A 55 -3.33 0.23 -0.88
N VAL A 56 -4.17 0.51 -1.86
CA VAL A 56 -3.79 0.40 -3.27
C VAL A 56 -2.97 1.62 -3.67
N GLY A 57 -1.83 1.41 -4.30
CA GLY A 57 -0.94 2.44 -4.82
C GLY A 57 -1.61 3.20 -5.96
N ARG A 58 -2.12 4.41 -5.66
CA ARG A 58 -2.87 5.22 -6.64
C ARG A 58 -2.11 5.44 -7.93
N ASN A 59 -0.80 5.69 -7.85
CA ASN A 59 0.01 5.92 -9.03
C ASN A 59 0.24 4.64 -9.84
N ILE A 60 0.34 3.46 -9.22
CA ILE A 60 0.40 2.19 -9.94
C ILE A 60 -0.87 2.04 -10.79
N LEU A 61 -2.04 2.27 -10.21
CA LEU A 61 -3.30 2.18 -10.94
C LEU A 61 -3.40 3.20 -12.07
N SER A 62 -3.00 4.46 -11.83
CA SER A 62 -3.05 5.51 -12.86
C SER A 62 -2.09 5.21 -14.02
N GLU A 63 -0.86 4.78 -13.74
CA GLU A 63 0.12 4.45 -14.78
C GLU A 63 -0.32 3.20 -15.56
N LEU A 64 -0.78 2.15 -14.88
CA LEU A 64 -1.29 0.94 -15.54
C LEU A 64 -2.52 1.25 -16.41
N LEU A 65 -3.51 1.97 -15.89
CA LEU A 65 -4.71 2.30 -16.67
C LEU A 65 -4.38 3.20 -17.87
N GLY A 66 -3.46 4.15 -17.72
CA GLY A 66 -3.00 5.01 -18.81
C GLY A 66 -2.25 4.26 -19.92
N LYS A 67 -1.73 3.06 -19.61
CA LYS A 67 -1.00 2.18 -20.53
C LYS A 67 -1.80 0.95 -20.96
N TRP A 68 -3.07 0.86 -20.57
CA TRP A 68 -3.92 -0.28 -20.88
C TRP A 68 -4.29 -0.33 -22.37
N ASP A 69 -4.01 -1.47 -23.00
CA ASP A 69 -4.44 -1.79 -24.36
C ASP A 69 -5.55 -2.85 -24.35
N ASP A 70 -6.71 -2.45 -24.88
CA ASP A 70 -7.91 -3.29 -24.92
C ASP A 70 -7.75 -4.48 -25.88
N CYS A 71 -6.96 -4.33 -26.95
CA CYS A 71 -6.81 -5.35 -27.99
C CYS A 71 -5.97 -6.54 -27.50
N SER A 72 -4.89 -6.26 -26.78
CA SER A 72 -3.98 -7.27 -26.24
C SER A 72 -4.36 -7.78 -24.85
N SER A 73 -5.33 -7.14 -24.17
CA SER A 73 -5.59 -7.37 -22.74
C SER A 73 -4.32 -7.23 -21.90
N GLY A 74 -3.53 -6.20 -22.22
CA GLY A 74 -2.21 -5.99 -21.65
C GLY A 74 -1.85 -4.53 -21.45
N PHE A 75 -0.69 -4.32 -20.85
CA PHE A 75 -0.14 -3.02 -20.53
C PHE A 75 1.05 -2.71 -21.43
N ILE A 76 1.05 -1.52 -22.03
CA ILE A 76 2.17 -1.01 -22.81
C ILE A 76 3.24 -0.47 -21.85
N VAL A 77 4.31 -1.24 -21.64
CA VAL A 77 5.39 -0.92 -20.71
C VAL A 77 6.70 -0.83 -21.48
N GLY A 78 7.34 0.34 -21.46
CA GLY A 78 8.42 0.68 -22.40
C GLY A 78 7.97 0.45 -23.85
N ASN A 79 8.64 -0.47 -24.54
CA ASN A 79 8.34 -0.85 -25.93
C ASN A 79 7.72 -2.25 -26.05
N LYS A 80 7.17 -2.79 -24.97
CA LYS A 80 6.58 -4.14 -24.92
C LYS A 80 5.12 -4.06 -24.46
N VAL A 81 4.37 -5.10 -24.81
CA VAL A 81 3.04 -5.35 -24.23
C VAL A 81 3.19 -6.49 -23.23
N LEU A 82 2.78 -6.25 -21.98
CA LEU A 82 2.77 -7.24 -20.91
C LEU A 82 1.32 -7.58 -20.57
N ASN A 83 0.93 -8.82 -20.83
CA ASN A 83 -0.44 -9.27 -20.63
C ASN A 83 -0.67 -9.67 -19.17
N ILE A 84 -1.86 -9.37 -18.67
CA ILE A 84 -2.39 -10.02 -17.47
C ILE A 84 -3.31 -11.16 -17.90
N ASN A 85 -3.11 -12.34 -17.34
CA ASN A 85 -3.83 -13.56 -17.69
C ASN A 85 -4.43 -14.24 -16.45
N GLU A 86 -5.16 -15.34 -16.67
CA GLU A 86 -5.82 -16.06 -15.58
C GLU A 86 -4.83 -16.72 -14.61
N ASN A 87 -3.65 -17.15 -15.07
CA ASN A 87 -2.61 -17.71 -14.20
C ASN A 87 -2.04 -16.65 -13.24
N ASP A 88 -1.95 -15.39 -13.65
CA ASP A 88 -1.59 -14.30 -12.74
C ASP A 88 -2.63 -14.15 -11.62
N ILE A 89 -3.92 -14.37 -11.92
CA ILE A 89 -5.00 -14.37 -10.94
C ILE A 89 -4.92 -15.60 -10.03
N TYR A 90 -4.64 -16.77 -10.57
CA TYR A 90 -4.42 -17.99 -9.79
C TYR A 90 -3.26 -17.83 -8.81
N LEU A 91 -2.08 -17.37 -9.27
CA LEU A 91 -0.92 -17.15 -8.40
C LEU A 91 -1.19 -16.06 -7.36
N GLY A 92 -1.82 -14.96 -7.78
CA GLY A 92 -2.06 -13.83 -6.88
C GLY A 92 -3.16 -14.08 -5.84
N LEU A 93 -4.23 -14.80 -6.16
CA LEU A 93 -5.38 -15.02 -5.25
C LEU A 93 -5.55 -16.45 -4.77
N GLY A 94 -4.87 -17.42 -5.36
CA GLY A 94 -4.99 -18.84 -5.01
C GLY A 94 -6.34 -19.43 -5.41
N LEU A 95 -7.00 -18.83 -6.39
CA LEU A 95 -8.34 -19.21 -6.83
C LEU A 95 -8.27 -19.96 -8.16
N SER A 96 -8.92 -21.13 -8.20
CA SER A 96 -8.98 -21.98 -9.40
C SER A 96 -9.53 -21.24 -10.61
N THR A 97 -8.91 -21.46 -11.77
CA THR A 97 -9.42 -21.06 -13.10
C THR A 97 -10.32 -22.12 -13.71
N ASP A 98 -10.32 -23.32 -13.15
CA ASP A 98 -11.17 -24.43 -13.57
C ASP A 98 -12.44 -24.52 -12.72
N GLY A 99 -13.50 -25.07 -13.29
CA GLY A 99 -14.78 -25.31 -12.61
C GLY A 99 -15.98 -24.64 -13.26
N ALA A 100 -17.11 -24.70 -12.57
CA ALA A 100 -18.37 -24.11 -13.00
C ALA A 100 -18.30 -22.57 -13.02
N ASN A 101 -18.89 -21.97 -14.05
CA ASN A 101 -18.97 -20.52 -14.18
C ASN A 101 -20.16 -19.96 -13.39
N ILE A 102 -19.96 -18.84 -12.70
CA ILE A 102 -21.03 -18.10 -12.01
C ILE A 102 -21.48 -16.93 -12.89
N ASN A 103 -22.77 -16.87 -13.19
CA ASN A 103 -23.34 -15.73 -13.88
C ASN A 103 -23.76 -14.65 -12.86
N LEU A 104 -22.94 -13.61 -12.73
CA LEU A 104 -23.18 -12.49 -11.79
C LEU A 104 -24.49 -11.71 -12.02
N LYS A 105 -25.16 -11.92 -13.16
CA LYS A 105 -26.45 -11.29 -13.47
C LYS A 105 -27.65 -12.09 -12.97
N GLU A 106 -27.46 -13.30 -12.48
CA GLU A 106 -28.55 -14.11 -11.94
C GLU A 106 -29.16 -13.46 -10.70
N GLU A 107 -30.48 -13.58 -10.63
CA GLU A 107 -31.27 -13.06 -9.52
C GLU A 107 -31.11 -13.90 -8.25
N LEU A 108 -31.54 -13.32 -7.13
CA LEU A 108 -31.52 -14.01 -5.85
C LEU A 108 -32.49 -15.19 -5.88
N GLY A 109 -31.99 -16.38 -5.51
CA GLY A 109 -32.80 -17.58 -5.36
C GLY A 109 -33.26 -17.76 -3.91
N ASN A 110 -33.56 -19.00 -3.54
CA ASN A 110 -33.91 -19.36 -2.16
C ASN A 110 -32.64 -19.48 -1.31
N SER A 111 -32.13 -18.33 -0.85
CA SER A 111 -30.96 -18.29 0.02
C SER A 111 -31.33 -18.37 1.50
N GLU A 112 -30.69 -19.29 2.21
CA GLU A 112 -30.89 -19.53 3.63
C GLU A 112 -30.22 -18.46 4.51
N CYS A 113 -29.00 -18.02 4.17
CA CYS A 113 -28.32 -16.99 4.95
C CYS A 113 -29.02 -15.62 4.92
N VAL A 114 -29.81 -15.35 3.86
CA VAL A 114 -30.60 -14.11 3.73
C VAL A 114 -31.62 -13.95 4.87
N LYS A 115 -32.10 -15.06 5.46
CA LYS A 115 -33.04 -15.04 6.60
C LYS A 115 -32.49 -14.28 7.81
N TYR A 116 -31.16 -14.17 7.94
CA TYR A 116 -30.49 -13.54 9.08
C TYR A 116 -30.12 -12.07 8.86
N ILE A 117 -30.20 -11.56 7.62
CA ILE A 117 -29.91 -10.16 7.31
C ILE A 117 -31.16 -9.33 7.03
N GLY A 118 -32.29 -9.98 6.73
CA GLY A 118 -33.56 -9.33 6.42
C GLY A 118 -33.82 -9.24 4.90
N LYS A 119 -35.09 -9.42 4.51
CA LYS A 119 -35.51 -9.36 3.11
C LYS A 119 -35.17 -7.99 2.53
N GLY A 120 -34.40 -7.96 1.45
CA GLY A 120 -34.02 -6.74 0.73
C GLY A 120 -32.65 -6.14 1.09
N THR A 121 -31.94 -6.67 2.08
CA THR A 121 -30.57 -6.21 2.39
C THR A 121 -29.59 -6.65 1.31
N LYS A 122 -29.30 -5.73 0.37
CA LYS A 122 -28.35 -5.95 -0.74
C LYS A 122 -27.06 -5.15 -0.61
N GLU A 123 -26.96 -4.28 0.40
CA GLU A 123 -25.79 -3.42 0.62
C GLU A 123 -24.74 -4.13 1.48
N LEU A 124 -23.49 -4.14 1.01
CA LEU A 124 -22.37 -4.80 1.68
C LEU A 124 -22.13 -4.26 3.09
N ASN A 125 -22.15 -2.94 3.26
CA ASN A 125 -21.98 -2.29 4.56
C ASN A 125 -23.06 -2.68 5.56
N SER A 126 -24.30 -2.88 5.08
CA SER A 126 -25.43 -3.28 5.93
C SER A 126 -25.25 -4.73 6.40
N ILE A 127 -24.82 -5.63 5.53
CA ILE A 127 -24.48 -7.03 5.88
C ILE A 127 -23.33 -7.07 6.89
N TYR A 128 -22.25 -6.33 6.63
CA TYR A 128 -21.12 -6.20 7.56
C TYR A 128 -21.59 -5.71 8.94
N LYS A 129 -22.39 -4.65 9.01
CA LYS A 129 -22.93 -4.12 10.27
C LYS A 129 -23.79 -5.16 11.02
N ILE A 130 -24.54 -5.99 10.31
CA ILE A 130 -25.34 -7.07 10.91
C ILE A 130 -24.44 -8.12 11.56
N LEU A 131 -23.37 -8.54 10.87
CA LEU A 131 -22.37 -9.44 11.45
C LEU A 131 -21.66 -8.81 12.66
N MET A 132 -21.43 -7.50 12.64
CA MET A 132 -20.78 -6.76 13.73
C MET A 132 -21.63 -6.58 14.99
N ARG A 133 -22.96 -6.58 14.87
CA ARG A 133 -23.87 -6.38 16.02
C ARG A 133 -23.86 -7.58 16.97
N LYS A 134 -24.03 -7.31 18.27
CA LYS A 134 -24.44 -8.34 19.24
C LYS A 134 -25.91 -8.65 18.98
N GLN A 135 -26.20 -9.76 18.33
CA GLN A 135 -27.57 -10.14 17.97
C GLN A 135 -28.30 -10.80 19.13
N LYS A 136 -29.62 -10.53 19.25
CA LYS A 136 -30.49 -11.22 20.22
C LYS A 136 -30.69 -12.70 19.87
N LYS A 137 -30.76 -13.03 18.57
CA LYS A 137 -30.80 -14.41 18.06
C LYS A 137 -29.43 -14.78 17.51
N LYS A 138 -28.90 -15.94 17.91
CA LYS A 138 -27.61 -16.44 17.44
C LYS A 138 -27.75 -16.88 15.97
N ILE A 139 -26.91 -16.35 15.08
CA ILE A 139 -26.76 -16.89 13.72
C ILE A 139 -26.05 -18.24 13.83
N PRO A 140 -26.56 -19.32 13.20
CA PRO A 140 -25.83 -20.59 13.12
C PRO A 140 -24.45 -20.42 12.49
N CYS A 141 -23.49 -21.23 12.93
CA CYS A 141 -22.10 -21.17 12.50
C CYS A 141 -21.96 -21.18 10.96
N SER A 142 -22.68 -22.06 10.27
CA SER A 142 -22.69 -22.16 8.81
C SER A 142 -23.11 -20.87 8.13
N HIS A 143 -24.27 -20.31 8.49
CA HIS A 143 -24.78 -19.08 7.89
C HIS A 143 -23.93 -17.85 8.25
N PHE A 144 -23.32 -17.82 9.44
CA PHE A 144 -22.34 -16.78 9.76
C PHE A 144 -21.14 -16.87 8.82
N CYS A 145 -20.60 -18.07 8.59
CA CYS A 145 -19.48 -18.28 7.66
C CYS A 145 -19.87 -17.93 6.21
N SER A 146 -21.07 -18.31 5.76
CA SER A 146 -21.60 -17.90 4.44
C SER A 146 -21.62 -16.38 4.28
N LEU A 147 -22.15 -15.66 5.26
CA LEU A 147 -22.21 -14.19 5.23
C LEU A 147 -20.82 -13.55 5.35
N TYR A 148 -19.91 -14.13 6.14
CA TYR A 148 -18.52 -13.69 6.22
C TYR A 148 -17.82 -13.81 4.86
N LEU A 149 -17.95 -14.96 4.19
CA LEU A 149 -17.37 -15.19 2.87
C LEU A 149 -18.00 -14.27 1.83
N LEU A 150 -19.32 -14.05 1.89
CA LEU A 150 -20.01 -13.09 1.03
C LEU A 150 -19.42 -11.68 1.16
N VAL A 151 -19.13 -11.25 2.39
CA VAL A 151 -18.49 -9.96 2.65
C VAL A 151 -17.11 -9.92 2.01
N GLY A 152 -16.27 -10.93 2.23
CA GLY A 152 -14.91 -10.98 1.67
C GLY A 152 -14.88 -11.03 0.15
N ILE A 153 -15.70 -11.89 -0.45
CA ILE A 153 -15.88 -12.01 -1.90
C ILE A 153 -16.31 -10.65 -2.48
N SER A 154 -17.25 -9.95 -1.83
CA SER A 154 -17.78 -8.68 -2.32
C SER A 154 -16.84 -7.49 -2.07
N GLU A 155 -16.05 -7.50 -0.99
CA GLU A 155 -15.14 -6.42 -0.61
C GLU A 155 -13.81 -6.49 -1.38
N ILE A 156 -13.28 -7.71 -1.55
CA ILE A 156 -11.94 -7.95 -2.08
C ILE A 156 -11.99 -8.36 -3.56
N LEU A 157 -12.85 -9.32 -3.93
CA LEU A 157 -12.84 -9.93 -5.27
C LEU A 157 -13.72 -9.17 -6.27
N PHE A 158 -14.93 -8.79 -5.84
CA PHE A 158 -15.93 -8.13 -6.68
C PHE A 158 -16.40 -6.76 -6.14
N PRO A 159 -15.51 -5.88 -5.64
CA PRO A 159 -15.92 -4.58 -5.16
C PRO A 159 -16.50 -3.74 -6.28
N LYS A 160 -17.60 -3.04 -5.97
CA LYS A 160 -18.33 -2.19 -6.92
C LYS A 160 -18.58 -0.82 -6.33
N ARG A 161 -18.57 0.20 -7.20
CA ARG A 161 -18.98 1.57 -6.86
C ARG A 161 -20.34 1.65 -6.16
N SER A 162 -21.29 0.78 -6.51
CA SER A 162 -22.64 0.78 -5.94
C SER A 162 -22.68 0.31 -4.49
N GLY A 163 -21.64 -0.37 -3.98
CA GLY A 163 -21.64 -1.00 -2.66
C GLY A 163 -22.63 -2.17 -2.50
N LYS A 164 -23.30 -2.58 -3.59
CA LYS A 164 -24.29 -3.67 -3.58
C LYS A 164 -23.66 -5.02 -3.86
N VAL A 165 -24.02 -6.04 -3.11
CA VAL A 165 -23.66 -7.43 -3.36
C VAL A 165 -24.40 -7.96 -4.61
N PHE A 166 -23.78 -8.88 -5.35
CA PHE A 166 -24.45 -9.55 -6.46
C PHE A 166 -25.50 -10.56 -5.91
N PRO A 167 -26.76 -10.52 -6.36
CA PRO A 167 -27.83 -11.37 -5.82
C PRO A 167 -27.50 -12.87 -5.85
N VAL A 168 -26.94 -13.37 -6.95
CA VAL A 168 -26.50 -14.78 -7.06
C VAL A 168 -25.51 -15.22 -5.97
N MET A 169 -24.68 -14.29 -5.45
CA MET A 169 -23.63 -14.65 -4.50
C MET A 169 -24.19 -15.16 -3.18
N PHE A 170 -25.41 -14.76 -2.79
CA PHE A 170 -26.09 -15.30 -1.62
C PHE A 170 -26.36 -16.81 -1.75
N ASN A 171 -26.85 -17.25 -2.91
CA ASN A 171 -27.07 -18.66 -3.18
C ASN A 171 -25.74 -19.44 -3.20
N VAL A 172 -24.70 -18.85 -3.79
CA VAL A 172 -23.39 -19.50 -3.92
C VAL A 172 -22.76 -19.75 -2.54
N VAL A 173 -22.83 -18.77 -1.63
CA VAL A 173 -22.21 -18.92 -0.29
C VAL A 173 -23.01 -19.79 0.68
N ASP A 174 -24.27 -20.12 0.38
CA ASP A 174 -25.04 -21.03 1.23
C ASP A 174 -24.50 -22.46 1.19
N ASN A 175 -23.91 -22.87 0.07
CA ASN A 175 -23.28 -24.18 -0.07
C ASN A 175 -21.75 -24.06 0.02
N LEU A 176 -21.23 -24.02 1.26
CA LEU A 176 -19.82 -23.83 1.53
C LEU A 176 -18.92 -24.93 0.94
N SER A 177 -19.38 -26.19 0.92
CA SER A 177 -18.60 -27.31 0.38
C SER A 177 -18.49 -27.26 -1.15
N ALA A 178 -19.49 -26.70 -1.83
CA ALA A 178 -19.45 -26.54 -3.28
C ALA A 178 -18.60 -25.35 -3.75
N LEU A 179 -18.13 -24.47 -2.84
CA LEU A 179 -17.35 -23.29 -3.24
C LEU A 179 -16.10 -23.63 -4.05
N GLY A 180 -15.47 -24.80 -3.81
CA GLY A 180 -14.31 -25.27 -4.56
C GLY A 180 -14.60 -25.68 -6.01
N SER A 181 -15.86 -25.87 -6.38
CA SER A 181 -16.24 -26.34 -7.71
C SER A 181 -16.34 -25.23 -8.77
N TYR A 182 -16.20 -23.96 -8.38
CA TYR A 182 -16.34 -22.81 -9.28
C TYR A 182 -15.00 -22.24 -9.75
N CYS A 183 -14.98 -21.71 -10.98
CA CYS A 183 -13.82 -21.04 -11.58
C CYS A 183 -13.65 -19.58 -11.08
N TRP A 184 -13.47 -19.42 -9.77
CA TRP A 184 -13.36 -18.09 -9.13
C TRP A 184 -12.27 -17.21 -9.74
N GLY A 185 -11.11 -17.77 -10.09
CA GLY A 185 -10.00 -17.07 -10.73
C GLY A 185 -10.42 -16.44 -12.05
N SER A 186 -10.99 -17.24 -12.96
CA SER A 186 -11.48 -16.77 -14.27
C SER A 186 -12.64 -15.79 -14.14
N LEU A 187 -13.47 -15.92 -13.11
CA LEU A 187 -14.54 -14.96 -12.83
C LEU A 187 -13.99 -13.59 -12.38
N VAL A 188 -13.01 -13.58 -11.46
CA VAL A 188 -12.34 -12.34 -11.03
C VAL A 188 -11.59 -11.70 -12.19
N TYR A 189 -10.87 -12.50 -12.98
CA TYR A 189 -10.15 -12.05 -14.17
C TYR A 189 -11.08 -11.29 -15.14
N ARG A 190 -12.14 -11.94 -15.60
CA ARG A 190 -13.09 -11.35 -16.56
C ARG A 190 -13.79 -10.12 -16.00
N PHE A 191 -14.14 -10.14 -14.71
CA PHE A 191 -14.79 -8.99 -14.06
C PHE A 191 -13.86 -7.75 -14.01
N LEU A 192 -12.61 -7.95 -13.63
CA LEU A 192 -11.60 -6.89 -13.60
C LEU A 192 -11.29 -6.39 -15.02
N LEU A 193 -11.05 -7.30 -15.97
CA LEU A 193 -10.74 -7.00 -17.37
C LEU A 193 -11.85 -6.17 -18.02
N HIS A 194 -13.10 -6.59 -17.84
CA HIS A 194 -14.26 -5.83 -18.33
C HIS A 194 -14.29 -4.41 -17.76
N SER A 195 -13.97 -4.24 -16.47
CA SER A 195 -13.92 -2.92 -15.85
C SER A 195 -12.77 -2.07 -16.36
N LEU A 196 -11.60 -2.65 -16.65
CA LEU A 196 -10.47 -1.94 -17.25
C LEU A 196 -10.80 -1.45 -18.65
N CYS A 197 -11.38 -2.30 -19.49
CA CYS A 197 -11.79 -1.91 -20.83
C CYS A 197 -12.84 -0.79 -20.82
N LYS A 198 -13.79 -0.84 -19.87
CA LYS A 198 -14.78 0.23 -19.69
C LYS A 198 -14.12 1.54 -19.24
N ALA A 199 -13.17 1.46 -18.32
CA ALA A 199 -12.42 2.61 -17.82
C ALA A 199 -11.55 3.25 -18.91
N SER A 200 -10.82 2.45 -19.69
CA SER A 200 -9.98 2.90 -20.81
C SER A 200 -10.80 3.56 -21.92
N LYS A 201 -11.93 2.95 -22.31
CA LYS A 201 -12.88 3.58 -23.26
C LYS A 201 -13.40 4.93 -22.76
N GLY A 202 -13.67 5.04 -21.45
CA GLY A 202 -14.05 6.30 -20.83
C GLY A 202 -12.95 7.36 -20.96
N LEU A 203 -11.70 6.98 -20.71
CA LEU A 203 -10.54 7.87 -20.81
C LEU A 203 -10.30 8.34 -22.25
N LYS A 204 -10.35 7.43 -23.23
CA LYS A 204 -10.15 7.73 -24.65
C LYS A 204 -11.24 8.66 -25.23
N LYS A 205 -12.46 8.62 -24.69
CA LYS A 205 -13.60 9.41 -25.18
C LYS A 205 -13.67 10.84 -24.63
N GLY A 206 -12.95 11.17 -23.55
CA GLY A 206 -13.13 12.45 -22.85
C GLY A 206 -11.91 13.38 -22.92
N LYS A 207 -12.05 14.55 -23.55
CA LYS A 207 -11.18 15.71 -23.24
C LYS A 207 -11.53 16.19 -21.83
N GLY A 208 -10.74 15.83 -20.82
CA GLY A 208 -10.88 16.35 -19.45
C GLY A 208 -11.37 15.35 -18.39
N ILE A 209 -11.54 14.06 -18.69
CA ILE A 209 -11.85 13.05 -17.66
C ILE A 209 -10.57 12.73 -16.88
N SER A 210 -10.34 13.50 -15.82
CA SER A 210 -9.24 13.27 -14.88
C SER A 210 -9.56 12.21 -13.83
N ASN A 211 -10.81 11.73 -13.75
CA ASN A 211 -11.25 10.76 -12.74
C ASN A 211 -12.01 9.59 -13.37
N VAL A 212 -11.45 8.39 -13.25
CA VAL A 212 -12.05 7.14 -13.78
C VAL A 212 -12.27 6.15 -12.64
N TYR A 213 -13.27 5.27 -12.78
CA TYR A 213 -13.59 4.27 -11.77
C TYR A 213 -13.36 2.85 -12.30
N VAL A 214 -12.67 2.02 -11.52
CA VAL A 214 -12.45 0.59 -11.82
C VAL A 214 -13.09 -0.26 -10.71
N ASN A 215 -13.98 -1.17 -11.09
CA ASN A 215 -14.56 -2.20 -10.24
C ASN A 215 -13.70 -3.46 -10.26
N GLY A 216 -13.92 -4.35 -9.29
CA GLY A 216 -13.20 -5.61 -9.16
C GLY A 216 -11.94 -5.50 -8.32
N CYS A 217 -11.21 -6.61 -8.23
CA CYS A 217 -10.02 -6.73 -7.41
C CYS A 217 -8.83 -5.92 -7.96
N VAL A 218 -8.89 -4.59 -7.89
CA VAL A 218 -7.82 -3.71 -8.44
C VAL A 218 -6.48 -3.90 -7.75
N TYR A 219 -6.46 -4.45 -6.53
CA TYR A 219 -5.21 -4.79 -5.86
C TYR A 219 -4.43 -5.88 -6.60
N MET A 220 -5.09 -6.72 -7.40
CA MET A 220 -4.40 -7.67 -8.27
C MET A 220 -3.51 -7.01 -9.31
N LEU A 221 -3.83 -5.79 -9.73
CA LEU A 221 -2.94 -5.02 -10.62
C LEU A 221 -1.66 -4.60 -9.90
N GLN A 222 -1.75 -4.33 -8.60
CA GLN A 222 -0.58 -4.05 -7.78
C GLN A 222 0.24 -5.30 -7.49
N VAL A 223 -0.41 -6.43 -7.22
CA VAL A 223 0.27 -7.74 -7.08
C VAL A 223 1.01 -8.07 -8.37
N TRP A 224 0.33 -8.02 -9.52
CA TRP A 224 0.93 -8.23 -10.84
C TRP A 224 2.11 -7.29 -11.11
N PHE A 225 1.98 -6.01 -10.76
CA PHE A 225 3.08 -5.05 -10.89
C PHE A 225 4.28 -5.45 -10.01
N PHE A 226 4.06 -5.88 -8.76
CA PHE A 226 5.15 -6.30 -7.90
C PHE A 226 5.83 -7.58 -8.38
N GLU A 227 5.06 -8.57 -8.81
CA GLU A 227 5.58 -9.81 -9.41
C GLU A 227 6.54 -9.54 -10.58
N LEU A 228 6.24 -8.53 -11.40
CA LEU A 228 7.02 -8.24 -12.59
C LEU A 228 8.17 -7.27 -12.36
N PHE A 229 8.04 -6.31 -11.47
CA PHE A 229 8.97 -5.17 -11.38
C PHE A 229 9.71 -5.05 -10.05
N VAL A 230 9.20 -5.67 -8.98
CA VAL A 230 9.83 -5.59 -7.66
C VAL A 230 10.64 -6.86 -7.42
N PRO A 231 11.97 -6.77 -7.32
CA PRO A 231 12.79 -7.92 -6.98
C PRO A 231 12.36 -8.45 -5.60
N PRO A 232 12.05 -9.75 -5.47
CA PRO A 232 11.66 -10.30 -4.19
C PRO A 232 12.86 -10.27 -3.23
N LYS A 233 12.64 -9.78 -2.01
CA LYS A 233 13.65 -9.85 -0.95
C LYS A 233 13.59 -11.25 -0.31
N GLY A 234 14.16 -12.24 -0.99
CA GLY A 234 14.11 -13.65 -0.59
C GLY A 234 12.99 -14.44 -1.26
N HIS A 235 12.62 -15.57 -0.66
CA HIS A 235 11.59 -16.45 -1.20
C HIS A 235 10.17 -15.87 -1.00
N ILE A 236 9.28 -16.12 -1.96
CA ILE A 236 7.85 -15.79 -1.82
C ILE A 236 7.20 -16.90 -1.00
N ASP A 237 7.20 -16.73 0.32
CA ASP A 237 6.84 -17.81 1.25
C ASP A 237 5.33 -17.97 1.49
N LYS A 238 4.50 -17.07 0.92
CA LYS A 238 3.05 -17.08 1.14
C LYS A 238 2.28 -17.34 -0.13
N PHE A 239 1.37 -18.30 -0.05
CA PHE A 239 0.34 -18.52 -1.05
C PHE A 239 -1.05 -18.30 -0.41
N PRO A 240 -1.95 -17.54 -1.03
CA PRO A 240 -1.78 -16.83 -2.31
C PRO A 240 -0.84 -15.62 -2.24
N ARG A 241 -0.23 -15.25 -3.38
CA ARG A 241 0.84 -14.23 -3.40
C ARG A 241 0.38 -12.85 -2.96
N ILE A 242 -0.92 -12.55 -3.01
CA ILE A 242 -1.48 -11.33 -2.41
C ILE A 242 -1.03 -11.17 -0.95
N LEU A 243 -1.02 -12.24 -0.15
CA LEU A 243 -0.61 -12.20 1.27
C LEU A 243 0.87 -11.85 1.47
N HIS A 244 1.72 -12.14 0.48
CA HIS A 244 3.12 -11.72 0.49
C HIS A 244 3.22 -10.20 0.24
N TRP A 245 2.49 -9.71 -0.77
CA TRP A 245 2.59 -8.34 -1.27
C TRP A 245 1.79 -7.30 -0.48
N MET A 246 0.80 -7.70 0.32
CA MET A 246 -0.09 -6.83 1.10
C MET A 246 0.62 -5.79 1.97
N ASN A 247 1.85 -6.09 2.41
CA ASN A 247 2.64 -5.23 3.30
C ASN A 247 3.74 -4.44 2.58
N ILE A 248 3.78 -4.50 1.24
CA ILE A 248 4.81 -3.88 0.43
C ILE A 248 4.26 -2.62 -0.23
N SER A 249 5.05 -1.55 -0.19
CA SER A 249 4.76 -0.30 -0.88
C SER A 249 6.00 0.17 -1.65
N VAL A 250 5.77 0.84 -2.76
CA VAL A 250 6.82 1.37 -3.63
C VAL A 250 6.60 2.86 -3.88
N GLY A 251 7.69 3.60 -4.05
CA GLY A 251 7.63 5.05 -4.27
C GLY A 251 7.21 5.41 -5.70
N ASP A 252 6.57 6.56 -5.85
CA ASP A 252 6.05 7.06 -7.12
C ASP A 252 7.10 7.15 -8.24
N LYS A 253 8.33 7.57 -7.89
CA LYS A 253 9.45 7.65 -8.84
C LYS A 253 9.87 6.28 -9.37
N PHE A 254 9.78 5.24 -8.52
CA PHE A 254 10.08 3.87 -8.91
C PHE A 254 9.04 3.35 -9.91
N VAL A 255 7.75 3.54 -9.61
CA VAL A 255 6.65 3.11 -10.49
C VAL A 255 6.81 3.70 -11.89
N LYS A 256 7.00 5.03 -11.98
CA LYS A 256 7.20 5.70 -13.28
C LYS A 256 8.40 5.14 -14.05
N ARG A 257 9.54 4.99 -13.38
CA ARG A 257 10.75 4.43 -13.99
C ARG A 257 10.51 3.01 -14.52
N CYS A 258 9.84 2.14 -13.77
CA CYS A 258 9.51 0.79 -14.24
C CYS A 258 8.62 0.83 -15.48
N MET A 259 7.58 1.68 -15.47
CA MET A 259 6.64 1.82 -16.57
C MET A 259 7.28 2.41 -17.84
N GLU A 260 8.27 3.29 -17.70
CA GLU A 260 9.04 3.87 -18.79
C GLU A 260 10.10 2.91 -19.35
N THR A 261 10.84 2.23 -18.47
CA THR A 261 11.96 1.36 -18.89
C THR A 261 11.50 -0.01 -19.37
N GLY A 262 10.38 -0.53 -18.85
CA GLY A 262 9.89 -1.87 -19.20
C GLY A 262 10.84 -3.01 -18.80
N LEU A 263 11.77 -2.77 -17.88
CA LEU A 263 12.66 -3.80 -17.35
C LEU A 263 11.94 -4.60 -16.27
N VAL A 264 11.57 -5.84 -16.58
CA VAL A 264 10.99 -6.78 -15.62
C VAL A 264 12.10 -7.56 -14.90
N VAL A 265 11.79 -8.10 -13.72
CA VAL A 265 12.73 -8.88 -12.89
C VAL A 265 13.37 -10.01 -13.69
N ASP A 266 12.60 -10.74 -14.50
CA ASP A 266 13.09 -11.84 -15.36
C ASP A 266 14.14 -11.39 -16.39
N ASP A 267 14.10 -10.13 -16.85
CA ASP A 267 15.08 -9.59 -17.80
C ASP A 267 16.46 -9.33 -17.15
N VAL A 268 16.44 -8.97 -15.85
CA VAL A 268 17.60 -8.55 -15.05
C VAL A 268 18.29 -9.75 -14.40
N TYR A 269 17.53 -10.65 -13.78
CA TYR A 269 18.06 -11.75 -12.96
C TYR A 269 18.24 -13.08 -13.72
N GLY A 270 18.11 -13.08 -15.05
CA GLY A 270 18.02 -14.28 -15.90
C GLY A 270 18.91 -15.46 -15.50
N GLY A 271 18.32 -16.37 -14.72
CA GLY A 271 18.73 -17.72 -14.31
C GLY A 271 17.45 -18.54 -14.07
N PRO A 272 17.51 -19.89 -14.12
CA PRO A 272 16.32 -20.74 -14.31
C PRO A 272 15.42 -20.74 -13.06
N SER A 273 14.50 -19.78 -12.99
CA SER A 273 13.31 -19.86 -12.14
C SER A 273 12.10 -20.16 -13.02
N THR A 274 12.11 -21.35 -13.63
CA THR A 274 10.97 -21.93 -14.34
C THR A 274 10.34 -23.08 -13.57
N LYS A 275 10.58 -23.20 -12.25
CA LYS A 275 10.01 -24.31 -11.49
C LYS A 275 8.56 -24.14 -11.03
N ASP A 276 7.96 -22.95 -11.15
CA ASP A 276 6.52 -22.75 -10.90
C ASP A 276 5.77 -22.13 -12.10
N LYS A 277 6.42 -22.08 -13.27
CA LYS A 277 5.80 -21.66 -14.54
C LYS A 277 5.92 -22.78 -15.58
N GLU A 278 5.73 -24.04 -15.16
CA GLU A 278 5.51 -25.12 -16.10
C GLU A 278 4.11 -24.94 -16.72
N GLU A 279 4.10 -24.33 -17.91
CA GLU A 279 3.01 -24.46 -18.87
C GLU A 279 2.84 -25.97 -19.15
N TYR A 280 1.81 -26.60 -18.60
CA TYR A 280 1.42 -27.96 -18.98
C TYR A 280 1.02 -27.95 -20.45
N ARG A 281 1.94 -28.34 -21.33
CA ARG A 281 1.66 -28.65 -22.72
C ARG A 281 2.47 -29.87 -23.15
N PRO A 282 1.83 -30.96 -23.64
CA PRO A 282 2.55 -32.08 -24.19
C PRO A 282 3.31 -31.65 -25.45
N THR A 283 4.60 -31.95 -25.49
CA THR A 283 5.49 -31.65 -26.61
C THR A 283 5.10 -32.45 -27.86
N PRO A 284 5.42 -31.94 -29.08
CA PRO A 284 6.55 -32.54 -29.78
C PRO A 284 7.53 -31.52 -30.40
N LYS A 285 8.81 -31.90 -30.37
CA LYS A 285 10.02 -31.19 -30.81
C LYS A 285 10.00 -30.84 -32.31
N ARG A 286 10.61 -29.69 -32.71
CA ARG A 286 11.49 -29.56 -33.90
C ARG A 286 12.52 -28.41 -33.75
N LYS A 287 13.56 -28.52 -34.58
CA LYS A 287 14.97 -28.13 -34.46
C LYS A 287 15.36 -26.70 -34.88
N ASP A 288 16.49 -26.27 -34.30
CA ASP A 288 17.63 -25.50 -34.83
C ASP A 288 17.42 -24.15 -35.56
N ALA A 289 17.79 -23.05 -34.89
CA ALA A 289 18.36 -21.86 -35.55
C ALA A 289 19.33 -21.10 -34.61
N LYS A 290 20.57 -20.89 -35.04
CA LYS A 290 21.61 -20.12 -34.32
C LYS A 290 21.28 -18.61 -34.26
N PRO A 291 21.53 -17.89 -33.14
CA PRO A 291 21.49 -16.42 -33.12
C PRO A 291 22.90 -15.81 -32.99
N ARG A 292 23.33 -14.97 -33.94
CA ARG A 292 24.57 -14.18 -33.85
C ARG A 292 24.25 -12.69 -34.12
N GLY A 293 24.52 -11.83 -33.13
CA GLY A 293 24.26 -10.39 -33.18
C GLY A 293 23.71 -9.85 -31.84
N LYS A 294 22.41 -10.01 -31.60
CA LYS A 294 21.68 -9.47 -30.43
C LYS A 294 22.19 -9.98 -29.07
N LYS A 295 22.81 -11.16 -29.02
CA LYS A 295 23.30 -11.81 -27.78
C LYS A 295 24.53 -11.10 -27.18
N LYS A 296 25.43 -10.56 -28.02
CA LYS A 296 26.62 -9.82 -27.56
C LYS A 296 26.24 -8.45 -26.97
N GLN A 297 25.31 -7.74 -27.60
CA GLN A 297 24.82 -6.45 -27.09
C GLN A 297 24.04 -6.61 -25.77
N LYS A 298 23.26 -7.69 -25.62
CA LYS A 298 22.59 -8.04 -24.36
C LYS A 298 23.60 -8.37 -23.26
N ARG A 299 24.70 -9.06 -23.59
CA ARG A 299 25.80 -9.36 -22.66
C ARG A 299 26.52 -8.09 -22.20
N ALA A 300 26.87 -7.19 -23.13
CA ALA A 300 27.53 -5.93 -22.80
C ALA A 300 26.67 -5.06 -21.85
N ARG A 301 25.37 -4.93 -22.13
CA ARG A 301 24.44 -4.19 -21.25
C ARG A 301 24.31 -4.81 -19.85
N ARG A 302 24.32 -6.16 -19.76
CA ARG A 302 24.33 -6.89 -18.48
C ARG A 302 25.60 -6.58 -17.68
N GLU A 303 26.76 -6.64 -18.31
CA GLU A 303 28.06 -6.38 -17.65
C GLU A 303 28.19 -4.92 -17.18
N THR A 304 27.59 -3.95 -17.89
CA THR A 304 27.54 -2.56 -17.43
C THR A 304 26.60 -2.38 -16.23
N PHE A 305 25.45 -3.05 -16.25
CA PHE A 305 24.47 -2.97 -15.17
C PHE A 305 24.94 -3.66 -13.89
N MET A 306 25.59 -4.82 -13.99
CA MET A 306 26.18 -5.52 -12.83
C MET A 306 27.25 -4.67 -12.13
N ARG A 307 28.13 -4.03 -12.91
CA ARG A 307 29.12 -3.09 -12.36
C ARG A 307 28.48 -1.91 -11.63
N ALA A 308 27.42 -1.33 -12.20
CA ALA A 308 26.70 -0.22 -11.57
C ALA A 308 26.00 -0.65 -10.26
N LEU A 309 25.53 -1.90 -10.15
CA LEU A 309 24.97 -2.42 -8.91
C LEU A 309 26.05 -2.65 -7.86
N GLU A 310 27.18 -3.26 -8.22
CA GLU A 310 28.32 -3.47 -7.32
C GLU A 310 28.85 -2.13 -6.77
N GLU A 311 28.93 -1.10 -7.62
CA GLU A 311 29.30 0.27 -7.21
C GLU A 311 28.27 0.87 -6.24
N GLN A 312 26.98 0.66 -6.46
CA GLN A 312 25.92 1.15 -5.57
C GLN A 312 25.92 0.43 -4.22
N GLU A 313 26.13 -0.89 -4.21
CA GLU A 313 26.25 -1.67 -2.97
C GLU A 313 27.48 -1.23 -2.16
N PHE A 314 28.61 -1.02 -2.82
CA PHE A 314 29.81 -0.48 -2.18
C PHE A 314 29.57 0.91 -1.57
N LEU A 315 28.89 1.80 -2.30
CA LEU A 315 28.52 3.13 -1.79
C LEU A 315 27.58 3.07 -0.59
N ILE A 316 26.62 2.14 -0.61
CA ILE A 316 25.69 1.94 0.51
C ILE A 316 26.44 1.46 1.75
N GLU A 317 27.35 0.49 1.61
CA GLU A 317 28.15 0.00 2.73
C GLU A 317 29.09 1.07 3.28
N GLU A 318 29.70 1.88 2.42
CA GLU A 318 30.53 3.01 2.83
C GLU A 318 29.70 4.08 3.56
N LEU A 319 28.50 4.39 3.08
CA LEU A 319 27.59 5.33 3.75
C LEU A 319 27.15 4.80 5.12
N LYS A 320 26.86 3.50 5.25
CA LYS A 320 26.52 2.87 6.54
C LYS A 320 27.66 3.01 7.55
N ARG A 321 28.92 2.79 7.15
CA ARG A 321 30.08 2.99 8.03
C ARG A 321 30.18 4.44 8.51
N ARG A 322 30.05 5.40 7.60
CA ARG A 322 30.13 6.84 7.94
C ARG A 322 29.01 7.27 8.88
N VAL A 323 27.80 6.77 8.67
CA VAL A 323 26.67 7.01 9.59
C VAL A 323 27.00 6.45 10.98
N ALA A 324 27.50 5.23 11.08
CA ALA A 324 27.87 4.64 12.37
C ALA A 324 28.97 5.45 13.10
N THR A 325 29.98 5.95 12.38
CA THR A 325 31.01 6.83 12.95
C THR A 325 30.43 8.15 13.46
N LEU A 326 29.55 8.78 12.69
CA LEU A 326 28.89 10.04 13.08
C LEU A 326 27.96 9.84 14.29
N GLU A 327 27.27 8.71 14.37
CA GLU A 327 26.43 8.35 15.51
C GLU A 327 27.26 8.17 16.79
N ALA A 328 28.45 7.55 16.69
CA ALA A 328 29.37 7.41 17.83
C ALA A 328 29.90 8.78 18.31
N GLN A 329 30.32 9.65 17.38
CA GLN A 329 30.77 11.01 17.71
C GLN A 329 29.65 11.85 18.34
N LEU A 330 28.41 11.70 17.86
CA LEU A 330 27.25 12.37 18.43
C LEU A 330 26.96 11.88 19.86
N ALA A 331 27.16 10.58 20.14
CA ALA A 331 27.01 10.01 21.47
C ALA A 331 28.09 10.51 22.45
N GLU A 332 29.35 10.56 22.00
CA GLU A 332 30.47 11.08 22.79
C GLU A 332 30.30 12.58 23.11
N GLU A 333 29.92 13.39 22.11
CA GLU A 333 29.68 14.83 22.32
C GLU A 333 28.46 15.09 23.22
N LYS A 334 27.44 14.23 23.18
CA LYS A 334 26.32 14.27 24.14
C LYS A 334 26.77 13.94 25.55
N ALA A 335 27.59 12.91 25.75
CA ALA A 335 28.14 12.55 27.06
C ALA A 335 29.06 13.67 27.62
N ARG A 336 29.87 14.30 26.76
CA ARG A 336 30.74 15.43 27.14
C ARG A 336 29.93 16.64 27.62
N ARG A 337 28.78 16.91 27.01
CA ARG A 337 27.89 18.00 27.43
C ARG A 337 27.15 17.69 28.73
N GLN A 338 26.81 16.42 28.97
CA GLN A 338 26.19 15.98 30.21
C GLN A 338 27.14 16.11 31.43
N ASN A 339 28.43 15.87 31.26
CA ASN A 339 29.43 15.99 32.34
C ASN A 339 29.83 17.42 32.72
N LYS A 340 29.52 18.42 31.89
CA LYS A 340 29.86 19.83 32.17
C LYS A 340 28.83 20.56 33.05
N ASP A 341 27.62 20.01 33.17
CA ASP A 341 26.55 20.62 33.94
C ASP A 341 26.51 20.13 35.41
N ASP A 342 27.44 19.24 35.82
CA ASP A 342 27.45 18.58 37.15
C ASP A 342 28.71 18.84 38.00
N VAL A 343 29.63 19.71 37.56
CA VAL A 343 30.81 20.12 38.36
C VAL A 343 30.73 21.61 38.67
N GLY A 344 29.83 21.95 39.58
CA GLY A 344 29.91 23.19 40.35
C GLY A 344 30.53 22.90 41.71
N GLN A 345 31.78 23.33 41.94
CA GLN A 345 32.30 23.43 43.30
C GLN A 345 33.08 24.74 43.51
N SER A 346 32.49 25.52 44.41
CA SER A 346 32.97 26.65 45.20
C SER A 346 34.48 26.77 45.43
N VAL A 347 34.99 28.00 45.33
CA VAL A 347 36.25 28.44 45.96
C VAL A 347 36.00 29.79 46.69
N PRO A 348 36.49 29.98 47.93
CA PRO A 348 36.21 31.16 48.75
C PRO A 348 37.24 32.33 48.60
N ARG A 349 36.69 33.55 48.76
CA ARG A 349 37.21 34.84 49.28
C ARG A 349 38.58 35.41 48.86
N THR A 350 38.52 36.68 48.41
CA THR A 350 39.25 37.82 49.04
C THR A 350 38.44 39.12 48.86
N GLU A 351 38.15 39.85 49.95
CA GLU A 351 37.65 41.24 49.92
C GLU A 351 38.83 42.24 49.82
N PRO A 352 38.58 43.46 49.35
CA PRO A 352 38.99 44.62 50.13
C PRO A 352 37.80 45.51 50.53
N SER A 353 37.88 45.93 51.78
CA SER A 353 37.09 46.91 52.52
C SER A 353 36.73 48.20 51.76
N VAL A 354 35.54 48.77 52.01
CA VAL A 354 35.38 50.03 52.75
C VAL A 354 33.94 50.25 53.25
N ASN A 355 33.85 50.69 54.51
CA ASN A 355 32.88 51.61 55.13
C ASN A 355 31.41 51.23 55.41
N THR A 356 31.20 50.90 56.69
CA THR A 356 30.37 51.62 57.70
C THR A 356 29.02 52.23 57.31
N GLY A 357 27.99 51.77 58.04
CA GLY A 357 26.67 52.39 58.19
C GLY A 357 25.68 51.37 58.77
N PHE A 358 25.86 50.96 60.02
CA PHE A 358 25.08 51.39 61.20
C PHE A 358 23.59 51.00 61.18
N VAL A 359 23.18 50.37 62.30
CA VAL A 359 21.85 50.22 62.94
C VAL A 359 21.33 48.76 63.02
N SER A 360 21.49 48.20 64.22
CA SER A 360 20.75 47.07 64.81
C SER A 360 19.47 47.59 65.52
N PRO A 361 18.69 46.81 66.31
CA PRO A 361 18.30 45.39 66.33
C PRO A 361 16.76 45.21 66.57
N THR A 362 16.33 44.00 66.98
CA THR A 362 15.08 43.57 67.68
C THR A 362 13.90 43.14 66.81
N ASP A 363 13.03 42.19 67.17
CA ASP A 363 13.02 40.98 68.02
C ASP A 363 11.64 40.28 67.77
N ILE A 364 11.49 39.03 68.19
CA ILE A 364 10.22 38.32 68.59
C ILE A 364 9.35 37.63 67.50
N ASP A 365 9.46 36.29 67.50
CA ASP A 365 8.45 35.22 67.72
C ASP A 365 7.14 35.10 66.88
N GLY A 366 6.72 33.83 66.65
CA GLY A 366 5.32 33.47 66.40
C GLY A 366 4.96 32.63 65.15
N ASN A 367 5.14 31.31 65.24
CA ASN A 367 4.20 30.23 64.85
C ASN A 367 3.28 30.34 63.57
N LYS A 368 3.41 29.39 62.61
CA LYS A 368 2.34 28.50 62.02
C LYS A 368 2.57 28.04 60.55
N GLN A 369 2.43 26.72 60.36
CA GLN A 369 1.92 25.92 59.21
C GLN A 369 2.54 26.03 57.78
N PRO A 370 2.79 24.90 57.08
CA PRO A 370 3.14 24.90 55.66
C PRO A 370 1.90 24.66 54.76
N LEU A 371 1.43 25.71 54.09
CA LEU A 371 0.57 25.63 52.90
C LEU A 371 1.44 25.88 51.67
N LYS A 372 1.57 24.86 50.80
CA LYS A 372 2.26 24.96 49.51
C LYS A 372 1.38 25.70 48.49
N THR A 373 1.70 26.96 48.23
CA THR A 373 1.09 27.77 47.17
C THR A 373 1.84 27.60 45.86
N TYR A 374 1.10 27.34 44.77
CA TYR A 374 1.60 27.35 43.40
C TYR A 374 2.05 28.76 42.99
N VAL A 375 3.29 28.90 42.50
CA VAL A 375 3.78 30.14 41.87
C VAL A 375 4.08 29.91 40.38
N ARG A 376 3.45 30.75 39.57
CA ARG A 376 3.58 30.91 38.12
C ARG A 376 4.88 31.64 37.81
N VAL A 377 5.76 31.07 36.99
CA VAL A 377 6.98 31.75 36.52
C VAL A 377 7.00 31.88 34.99
N GLY A 378 6.81 33.13 34.54
CA GLY A 378 7.76 33.84 33.67
C GLY A 378 8.04 33.34 32.24
N SER A 379 7.52 34.09 31.28
CA SER A 379 7.79 34.05 29.83
C SER A 379 9.27 33.99 29.45
N ARG A 380 9.66 33.02 28.60
CA ARG A 380 10.99 32.98 27.95
C ARG A 380 10.95 33.56 26.52
N ARG A 381 11.84 34.54 26.29
CA ARG A 381 12.02 35.30 25.04
C ARG A 381 12.52 34.42 23.89
N ARG A 382 11.94 34.64 22.71
CA ARG A 382 12.27 33.97 21.43
C ARG A 382 13.49 34.65 20.79
N TYR A 383 14.62 33.97 20.69
CA TYR A 383 15.78 34.44 19.93
C TYR A 383 15.59 34.14 18.43
N LYS A 384 15.59 35.19 17.59
CA LYS A 384 15.63 35.08 16.13
C LYS A 384 17.08 34.89 15.67
N GLY A 385 17.39 33.78 15.01
CA GLY A 385 18.67 33.59 14.33
C GLY A 385 18.80 34.52 13.12
N ARG A 386 19.94 35.23 13.02
CA ARG A 386 20.29 36.05 11.85
C ARG A 386 20.55 35.14 10.64
N ALA A 387 19.89 35.45 9.52
CA ALA A 387 20.21 34.87 8.24
C ALA A 387 21.54 35.44 7.71
N LEU A 388 22.48 34.55 7.38
CA LEU A 388 23.65 34.90 6.58
C LEU A 388 23.19 35.05 5.12
N ARG A 389 23.39 36.26 4.57
CA ARG A 389 23.14 36.61 3.18
C ARG A 389 24.39 36.26 2.36
N THR A 390 24.23 35.48 1.31
CA THR A 390 25.14 35.47 0.15
C THR A 390 24.31 35.65 -1.14
N PRO A 391 24.91 36.21 -2.21
CA PRO A 391 24.23 37.15 -3.07
C PRO A 391 23.77 36.52 -4.38
N TYR A 392 22.47 36.53 -4.64
CA TYR A 392 21.90 36.60 -5.99
C TYR A 392 20.56 37.33 -5.90
N THR A 393 20.61 38.64 -6.13
CA THR A 393 19.43 39.50 -6.29
C THR A 393 19.07 39.59 -7.77
N GLY A 394 17.79 39.32 -8.07
CA GLY A 394 17.18 39.52 -9.37
C GLY A 394 15.66 39.64 -9.26
N THR A 395 15.22 40.77 -8.70
CA THR A 395 13.91 41.44 -8.88
C THR A 395 12.61 40.62 -8.76
N VAL A 396 12.02 40.64 -7.56
CA VAL A 396 10.56 40.50 -7.34
C VAL A 396 9.97 41.91 -7.25
N THR A 397 9.14 42.29 -8.21
CA THR A 397 8.33 43.52 -8.17
C THR A 397 7.15 43.32 -7.22
N LEU A 398 7.08 44.16 -6.20
CA LEU A 398 6.01 44.22 -5.22
C LEU A 398 4.73 44.79 -5.85
N ARG A 399 3.62 44.04 -5.76
CA ARG A 399 2.27 44.58 -5.98
C ARG A 399 1.90 45.49 -4.82
N ILE A 400 1.80 46.79 -5.09
CA ILE A 400 1.09 47.73 -4.23
C ILE A 400 -0.40 47.57 -4.53
N LYS A 401 -1.18 47.25 -3.49
CA LYS A 401 -2.63 47.46 -3.47
C LYS A 401 -2.86 48.91 -3.08
N ASN A 402 -3.61 49.66 -3.88
CA ASN A 402 -4.38 50.80 -3.41
C ASN A 402 -5.80 50.65 -3.96
N GLU A 403 -6.75 50.79 -3.02
CA GLU A 403 -8.19 51.12 -3.08
C GLU A 403 -9.04 50.67 -4.29
#